data_AF-A0A8D0H134-F1
#
_entry.id   AF-A0A8D0H134-F1
#
_cell.length_a   1.000
_cell.length_b   1.000
_cell.length_c   1.000
_cell.angle_alpha   90.00
_cell.angle_beta   90.00
_cell.angle_gamma   90.00
#
_symmetry.space_group_name_H-M   'P 1'
#
loop_
_entity.id
_entity.type
_entity.pdbx_description
1 polymer ?
#
loop_
_entity_poly.entity_id
_entity_poly.type
_entity_poly.pdbx_seq_one_letter_code
_entity_poly.pdbx_strand_id
1 'polypeptide(L)'
;MAAKGVSWENMAFIFLNRFLDLTDAIEEGSLDALDHSDFQSTDIPYEVPLPAKQHVSEEKREEIRDWVLTMSMDQRLEQVLPQDERETYEASLVAVNTGVRSLPCLITGYPVLRNKVGFKRLGKEANKESWNKFLMAIKTSHNPQCQDVLKFISQWCGGLPTTSFSFQ
;
A
#
# COMPACT_ATOMS: atom_id res chain seq x y z
N MET A 1 7.89 5.14 -14.75
CA MET A 1 7.10 4.42 -13.73
C MET A 1 6.36 5.40 -12.84
N ALA A 2 5.15 5.05 -12.40
CA ALA A 2 4.33 5.91 -11.52
C ALA A 2 5.02 6.24 -10.18
N ALA A 3 5.78 5.29 -9.61
CA ALA A 3 6.52 5.47 -8.36
C ALA A 3 7.53 6.63 -8.39
N LYS A 4 8.22 6.82 -9.53
CA LYS A 4 9.17 7.93 -9.73
C LYS A 4 8.49 9.29 -9.65
N GLY A 5 7.25 9.40 -10.09
CA GLY A 5 6.49 10.64 -10.05
C GLY A 5 6.05 11.06 -8.63
N VAL A 6 6.16 10.16 -7.66
CA VAL A 6 5.77 10.38 -6.25
C VAL A 6 6.92 10.09 -5.27
N SER A 7 8.15 9.98 -5.77
CA SER A 7 9.37 9.71 -4.97
C SER A 7 9.30 8.39 -4.17
N TRP A 8 8.62 7.37 -4.70
CA TRP A 8 8.54 6.03 -4.10
C TRP A 8 9.57 5.05 -4.68
N GLU A 9 10.72 5.55 -5.13
CA GLU A 9 11.75 4.73 -5.78
C GLU A 9 12.32 3.68 -4.82
N ASN A 10 12.60 4.04 -3.55
CA ASN A 10 13.07 3.10 -2.52
C ASN A 10 12.06 1.97 -2.26
N MET A 11 10.77 2.32 -2.08
CA MET A 11 9.70 1.33 -1.90
C MET A 11 9.56 0.42 -3.12
N ALA A 12 9.58 1.00 -4.32
CA ALA A 12 9.49 0.23 -5.56
C ALA A 12 10.66 -0.74 -5.69
N PHE A 13 11.88 -0.30 -5.36
CA PHE A 13 13.07 -1.15 -5.35
C PHE A 13 12.90 -2.35 -4.42
N ILE A 14 12.55 -2.12 -3.15
CA ILE A 14 12.37 -3.19 -2.15
C ILE A 14 11.29 -4.19 -2.59
N PHE A 15 10.12 -3.71 -3.03
CA PHE A 15 9.02 -4.61 -3.41
C PHE A 15 9.27 -5.35 -4.72
N LEU A 16 9.94 -4.72 -5.70
CA LEU A 16 10.27 -5.38 -6.95
C LEU A 16 11.40 -6.38 -6.78
N ASN A 17 12.37 -6.10 -5.91
CA ASN A 17 13.38 -7.09 -5.53
C ASN A 17 12.73 -8.31 -4.88
N ARG A 18 11.85 -8.09 -3.89
CA ARG A 18 11.05 -9.16 -3.27
C ARG A 18 10.18 -9.92 -4.29
N PHE A 19 9.64 -9.25 -5.29
CA PHE A 19 8.89 -9.90 -6.35
C PHE A 19 9.76 -10.85 -7.19
N LEU A 20 11.02 -10.50 -7.45
CA LEU A 20 11.97 -11.40 -8.14
C LEU A 20 12.31 -12.59 -7.26
N ASP A 21 12.57 -12.39 -5.97
CA ASP A 21 12.82 -13.50 -5.05
C ASP A 21 11.61 -14.46 -4.97
N LEU A 22 10.39 -13.91 -4.90
CA LEU A 22 9.17 -14.72 -4.96
C LEU A 22 8.98 -15.40 -6.32
N THR A 23 9.50 -14.82 -7.39
CA THR A 23 9.45 -15.43 -8.71
C THR A 23 10.28 -16.72 -8.74
N ASP A 24 11.51 -16.63 -8.24
CA ASP A 24 12.44 -17.75 -8.18
C ASP A 24 11.91 -18.82 -7.20
N ALA A 25 11.39 -18.41 -6.04
CA ALA A 25 10.76 -19.29 -5.06
C ALA A 25 9.58 -20.13 -5.63
N ILE A 26 8.76 -19.55 -6.51
CA ILE A 26 7.66 -20.27 -7.18
C ILE A 26 8.20 -21.32 -8.16
N GLU A 27 9.30 -21.03 -8.85
CA GLU A 27 9.92 -21.97 -9.80
C GLU A 27 10.61 -23.13 -9.07
N GLU A 28 11.25 -22.84 -7.93
CA GLU A 28 11.88 -23.84 -7.07
C GLU A 28 10.86 -24.60 -6.20
N GLY A 29 9.69 -24.02 -5.95
CA GLY A 29 8.65 -24.56 -5.08
C GLY A 29 8.98 -24.47 -3.59
N SER A 30 9.87 -23.57 -3.18
CA SER A 30 10.26 -23.36 -1.77
C SER A 30 10.48 -21.89 -1.44
N LEU A 31 10.22 -21.51 -0.19
CA LEU A 31 10.47 -20.16 0.35
C LEU A 31 11.80 -20.08 1.13
N ASP A 32 12.53 -21.19 1.28
CA ASP A 32 13.66 -21.30 2.22
C ASP A 32 14.81 -20.32 1.92
N ALA A 33 14.94 -19.87 0.67
CA ALA A 33 16.00 -18.96 0.23
C ALA A 33 15.65 -17.46 0.37
N LEU A 34 14.43 -17.11 0.83
CA LEU A 34 14.00 -15.71 0.90
C LEU A 34 14.66 -14.94 2.06
N ASP A 35 15.27 -13.80 1.76
CA ASP A 35 15.74 -12.84 2.77
C ASP A 35 14.62 -11.87 3.16
N HIS A 36 14.36 -11.75 4.46
CA HIS A 36 13.30 -10.92 5.05
C HIS A 36 13.81 -9.64 5.73
N SER A 37 15.10 -9.33 5.62
CA SER A 37 15.73 -8.13 6.22
C SER A 37 14.93 -6.84 5.97
N ASP A 38 14.53 -6.61 4.72
CA ASP A 38 13.90 -5.36 4.29
C ASP A 38 12.48 -5.18 4.83
N PHE A 39 11.87 -6.27 5.31
CA PHE A 39 10.51 -6.31 5.82
C PHE A 39 10.48 -6.46 7.34
N GLN A 40 11.64 -6.43 8.00
CA GLN A 40 11.71 -6.36 9.46
C GLN A 40 10.97 -5.12 9.95
N SER A 41 10.27 -5.25 11.08
CA SER A 41 9.48 -4.15 11.64
C SER A 41 8.38 -3.64 10.68
N THR A 42 7.80 -4.55 9.89
CA THR A 42 6.57 -4.32 9.15
C THR A 42 5.52 -5.35 9.56
N ASP A 43 4.28 -5.15 9.13
CA ASP A 43 3.20 -6.13 9.23
C ASP A 43 3.02 -6.98 7.95
N ILE A 44 4.01 -6.95 7.05
CA ILE A 44 4.02 -7.76 5.83
C ILE A 44 4.42 -9.19 6.20
N PRO A 45 3.61 -10.21 5.84
CA PRO A 45 3.91 -11.59 6.18
C PRO A 45 5.13 -12.11 5.41
N TYR A 46 5.97 -12.88 6.11
CA TYR A 46 7.14 -13.55 5.53
C TYR A 46 6.77 -14.82 4.79
N GLU A 47 5.89 -15.62 5.38
CA GLU A 47 5.41 -16.86 4.81
C GLU A 47 4.05 -16.63 4.16
N VAL A 48 4.00 -16.79 2.84
CA VAL A 48 2.77 -16.74 2.06
C VAL A 48 2.66 -18.02 1.22
N PRO A 49 1.47 -18.60 1.05
CA PRO A 49 1.32 -19.77 0.19
C PRO A 49 1.81 -19.47 -1.22
N LEU A 50 2.74 -20.28 -1.72
CA LEU A 50 3.22 -20.14 -3.10
C LEU A 50 2.14 -20.60 -4.09
N PRO A 51 1.87 -19.83 -5.16
CA PRO A 51 1.02 -20.30 -6.24
C PRO A 51 1.69 -21.48 -6.96
N ALA A 52 0.88 -22.38 -7.53
CA ALA A 52 1.39 -23.56 -8.25
C ALA A 52 2.16 -23.24 -9.54
N LYS A 53 2.07 -21.99 -10.04
CA LYS A 53 2.75 -21.53 -11.25
C LYS A 53 2.88 -20.02 -11.28
N GLN A 54 3.74 -19.54 -12.17
CA GLN A 54 3.88 -18.13 -12.48
C GLN A 54 2.65 -17.55 -13.18
N HIS A 55 2.28 -16.32 -12.78
CA HIS A 55 1.14 -15.59 -13.35
C HIS A 55 1.55 -14.28 -14.05
N VAL A 56 2.84 -13.93 -13.99
CA VAL A 56 3.43 -12.79 -14.69
C VAL A 56 4.24 -13.33 -15.87
N SER A 57 4.14 -12.69 -17.04
CA SER A 57 4.89 -13.11 -18.23
C SER A 57 6.39 -12.98 -18.04
N GLU A 58 7.17 -13.83 -18.71
CA GLU A 58 8.63 -13.77 -18.73
C GLU A 58 9.15 -12.38 -19.14
N GLU A 59 8.63 -11.81 -20.22
CA GLU A 59 8.97 -10.45 -20.68
C GLU A 59 8.85 -9.39 -19.57
N LYS A 60 7.77 -9.44 -18.78
CA LYS A 60 7.56 -8.48 -17.69
C LYS A 60 8.51 -8.73 -16.52
N ARG A 61 8.85 -10.00 -16.26
CA ARG A 61 9.82 -10.37 -15.21
C ARG A 61 11.24 -9.92 -15.59
N GLU A 62 11.63 -10.07 -16.85
CA GLU A 62 12.90 -9.54 -17.37
C GLU A 62 12.96 -8.01 -17.29
N GLU A 63 11.88 -7.30 -17.68
CA GLU A 63 11.80 -5.84 -17.54
C GLU A 63 12.01 -5.39 -16.08
N ILE A 64 11.40 -6.10 -15.12
CA ILE A 64 11.58 -5.82 -13.70
C ILE A 64 13.00 -6.14 -13.25
N ARG A 65 13.58 -7.26 -13.69
CA ARG A 65 14.96 -7.64 -13.38
C ARG A 65 15.95 -6.59 -13.86
N ASP A 66 15.85 -6.15 -15.10
CA ASP A 66 16.70 -5.09 -15.67
C ASP A 66 16.56 -3.77 -14.88
N TRP A 67 15.34 -3.42 -14.48
CA TRP A 67 15.10 -2.22 -13.68
C TRP A 67 15.72 -2.33 -12.28
N VAL A 68 15.50 -3.44 -11.57
CA VAL A 68 16.09 -3.68 -10.24
C VAL A 68 17.61 -3.67 -10.33
N LEU A 69 18.22 -4.34 -11.31
CA LEU A 69 19.67 -4.31 -11.53
C LEU A 69 20.18 -2.89 -11.77
N THR A 70 19.48 -2.10 -12.58
CA THR A 70 19.83 -0.70 -12.84
C THR A 70 19.79 0.14 -11.56
N MET A 71 18.78 -0.08 -10.72
CA MET A 71 18.60 0.62 -9.45
C MET A 71 19.63 0.19 -8.40
N SER A 72 19.96 -1.10 -8.32
CA SER A 72 21.01 -1.60 -7.40
C SER A 72 22.38 -0.97 -7.64
N MET A 73 22.64 -0.49 -8.86
CA MET A 73 23.86 0.23 -9.20
C MET A 73 23.82 1.73 -8.85
N ASP A 74 22.64 2.30 -8.55
CA ASP A 74 22.47 3.70 -8.16
C ASP A 74 22.69 3.86 -6.65
N GLN A 75 23.85 4.41 -6.27
CA GLN A 75 24.27 4.61 -4.87
C GLN A 75 23.39 5.60 -4.08
N ARG A 76 22.42 6.26 -4.72
CA ARG A 76 21.51 7.21 -4.07
C ARG A 76 20.27 6.54 -3.46
N LEU A 77 19.99 5.29 -3.78
CA LEU A 77 18.86 4.57 -3.22
C LEU A 77 19.20 4.08 -1.82
N GLU A 78 18.41 4.53 -0.85
CA GLU A 78 18.42 3.98 0.50
C GLU A 78 17.42 2.83 0.53
N GLN A 79 17.89 1.60 0.77
CA GLN A 79 17.06 0.40 0.88
C GLN A 79 16.34 0.38 2.23
N VAL A 80 15.50 1.39 2.46
CA VAL A 80 14.69 1.56 3.68
C VAL A 80 13.26 1.89 3.29
N LEU A 81 12.32 1.24 3.97
CA LEU A 81 10.90 1.57 3.85
C LEU A 81 10.58 2.85 4.64
N PRO A 82 9.74 3.75 4.10
CA PRO A 82 9.38 4.99 4.77
C PRO A 82 8.60 4.71 6.06
N GLN A 83 8.89 5.47 7.10
CA GLN A 83 8.25 5.32 8.41
C GLN A 83 7.31 6.48 8.72
N ASP A 84 6.24 6.20 9.46
CA ASP A 84 5.33 7.22 9.98
C ASP A 84 5.71 7.72 11.38
N GLU A 85 4.84 8.54 11.99
CA GLU A 85 5.05 9.14 13.33
C GLU A 85 5.17 8.11 14.47
N ARG A 86 4.97 6.82 14.20
CA ARG A 86 5.12 5.69 15.14
C ARG A 86 6.44 4.94 14.94
N GLU A 87 7.33 5.42 14.07
CA GLU A 87 8.60 4.77 13.71
C GLU A 87 8.39 3.35 13.16
N THR A 88 7.28 3.16 12.46
CA THR A 88 6.89 1.91 11.80
C THR A 88 6.66 2.18 10.33
N TYR A 89 6.85 1.19 9.46
CA TYR A 89 6.53 1.31 8.03
C TYR A 89 5.15 1.97 7.84
N GLU A 90 5.10 3.02 7.03
CA GLU A 90 3.95 3.93 6.96
C GLU A 90 2.63 3.28 6.51
N ALA A 91 2.69 2.13 5.82
CA ALA A 91 1.50 1.39 5.41
C ALA A 91 1.08 0.31 6.44
N SER A 92 1.87 0.06 7.47
CA SER A 92 1.56 -0.97 8.46
C SER A 92 0.42 -0.55 9.38
N LEU A 93 -0.54 -1.45 9.56
CA LEU A 93 -1.68 -1.23 10.46
C LEU A 93 -1.32 -1.44 11.92
N VAL A 94 -0.29 -2.24 12.20
CA VAL A 94 0.19 -2.51 13.56
C VAL A 94 1.49 -1.76 13.80
N ALA A 95 1.54 -0.94 14.84
CA ALA A 95 2.77 -0.26 15.25
C ALA A 95 3.71 -1.25 15.94
N VAL A 96 4.93 -1.41 15.42
CA VAL A 96 5.87 -2.46 15.87
C VAL A 96 6.25 -2.30 17.33
N ASN A 97 6.49 -1.06 17.76
CA ASN A 97 6.99 -0.77 19.10
C ASN A 97 5.91 -0.90 20.20
N THR A 98 4.62 -0.82 19.85
CA THR A 98 3.52 -0.77 20.84
C THR A 98 2.47 -1.87 20.66
N GLY A 99 2.44 -2.54 19.51
CA GLY A 99 1.40 -3.50 19.15
C GLY A 99 0.03 -2.87 18.88
N VAL A 100 -0.10 -1.54 18.94
CA VAL A 100 -1.38 -0.85 18.72
C VAL A 100 -1.77 -0.97 17.25
N ARG A 101 -3.01 -1.40 17.02
CA ARG A 101 -3.59 -1.57 15.68
C ARG A 101 -4.48 -0.39 15.30
N SER A 102 -4.15 0.24 14.17
CA SER A 102 -4.94 1.29 13.54
C SER A 102 -5.94 0.71 12.54
N LEU A 103 -7.03 1.43 12.29
CA LEU A 103 -7.98 1.06 11.24
C LEU A 103 -7.42 1.44 9.86
N PRO A 104 -7.62 0.60 8.82
CA PRO A 104 -7.23 0.93 7.47
C PRO A 104 -8.14 2.02 6.89
N CYS A 105 -7.53 3.01 6.26
CA CYS A 105 -8.23 4.05 5.52
C CYS A 105 -9.00 3.40 4.36
N LEU A 106 -10.31 3.62 4.28
CA LEU A 106 -11.14 3.03 3.23
C LEU A 106 -10.73 3.40 1.79
N ILE A 107 -9.98 4.49 1.63
CA ILE A 107 -9.56 4.99 0.33
C ILE A 107 -8.19 4.45 -0.08
N THR A 108 -7.26 4.31 0.88
CA THR A 108 -5.85 4.02 0.58
C THR A 108 -5.34 2.71 1.16
N GLY A 109 -6.04 2.12 2.14
CA GLY A 109 -5.57 0.97 2.92
C GLY A 109 -4.60 1.33 4.05
N TYR A 110 -3.95 2.49 3.99
CA TYR A 110 -2.97 2.96 4.97
C TYR A 110 -3.62 3.21 6.34
N PRO A 111 -2.85 3.17 7.44
CA PRO A 111 -3.37 3.40 8.79
C PRO A 111 -3.97 4.82 8.95
N VAL A 112 -5.13 4.91 9.58
CA VAL A 112 -5.72 6.20 9.98
C VAL A 112 -5.18 6.60 11.36
N LEU A 113 -4.16 7.46 11.37
CA LEU A 113 -3.50 7.92 12.61
C LEU A 113 -4.12 9.19 13.20
N ARG A 114 -4.43 10.15 12.32
CA ARG A 114 -4.93 11.49 12.67
C ARG A 114 -5.97 11.97 11.67
N ASN A 115 -6.70 13.02 12.05
CA ASN A 115 -7.67 13.71 11.18
C ASN A 115 -8.58 12.73 10.43
N LYS A 116 -9.33 11.93 11.18
CA LYS A 116 -10.17 10.87 10.64
C LYS A 116 -11.56 11.32 10.24
N VAL A 117 -12.14 10.62 9.28
CA VAL A 117 -13.55 10.64 8.91
C VAL A 117 -14.14 9.30 9.29
N GLY A 118 -15.05 9.28 10.26
CA GLY A 118 -15.77 8.09 10.68
C GLY A 118 -17.05 7.91 9.87
N PHE A 119 -17.35 6.67 9.46
CA PHE A 119 -18.59 6.34 8.78
C PHE A 119 -19.61 5.75 9.75
N LYS A 120 -20.87 5.62 9.32
CA LYS A 120 -21.97 5.14 10.19
C LYS A 120 -21.72 3.73 10.74
N ARG A 121 -21.16 2.84 9.94
CA ARG A 121 -20.78 1.48 10.35
C ARG A 121 -19.48 1.52 11.17
N LEU A 122 -19.47 0.84 12.32
CA LEU A 122 -18.28 0.73 13.17
C LEU A 122 -17.10 0.08 12.42
N GLY A 123 -15.88 0.50 12.75
CA GLY A 123 -14.65 0.01 12.12
C GLY A 123 -14.42 0.49 10.69
N LYS A 124 -15.14 1.54 10.26
CA LYS A 124 -15.03 2.15 8.93
C LYS A 124 -14.57 3.59 9.08
N GLU A 125 -13.33 3.85 8.68
CA GLU A 125 -12.69 5.16 8.79
C GLU A 125 -11.88 5.47 7.53
N ALA A 126 -11.66 6.76 7.27
CA ALA A 126 -10.74 7.23 6.25
C ALA A 126 -9.92 8.41 6.76
N ASN A 127 -8.72 8.59 6.22
CA ASN A 127 -7.99 9.84 6.38
C ASN A 127 -8.78 10.97 5.69
N LYS A 128 -9.00 12.08 6.39
CA LYS A 128 -9.80 13.22 5.89
C LYS A 128 -9.25 13.82 4.61
N GLU A 129 -7.92 13.90 4.47
CA GLU A 129 -7.29 14.43 3.26
C GLU A 129 -7.53 13.51 2.06
N SER A 130 -7.30 12.21 2.22
CA SER A 130 -7.56 11.21 1.17
C SER A 130 -9.04 11.18 0.77
N TRP A 131 -9.95 11.25 1.76
CA TRP A 131 -11.39 11.33 1.51
C TRP A 131 -11.77 12.58 0.70
N ASN A 132 -11.22 13.74 1.07
CA ASN A 132 -11.50 15.00 0.35
C ASN A 132 -10.94 14.98 -1.08
N LYS A 133 -9.71 14.48 -1.27
CA LYS A 133 -9.11 14.31 -2.61
C LYS A 133 -9.95 13.36 -3.47
N PHE A 134 -10.42 12.25 -2.90
CA PHE A 134 -11.31 11.30 -3.57
C PHE A 134 -12.63 11.97 -4.01
N LEU A 135 -13.30 12.70 -3.10
CA LEU A 135 -14.51 13.44 -3.44
C LEU A 135 -14.28 14.51 -4.52
N MET A 136 -13.15 15.21 -4.47
CA MET A 136 -12.79 16.19 -5.49
C MET A 136 -12.57 15.53 -6.84
N ALA A 137 -11.83 14.42 -6.91
CA ALA A 137 -11.59 13.67 -8.13
C ALA A 137 -12.91 13.17 -8.76
N ILE A 138 -13.85 12.68 -7.94
CA ILE A 138 -15.18 12.27 -8.39
C ILE A 138 -15.96 13.46 -8.98
N LYS A 139 -15.94 14.61 -8.31
CA LYS A 139 -16.67 15.82 -8.74
C LYS A 139 -16.10 16.38 -10.04
N THR A 140 -14.78 16.40 -10.20
CA THR A 140 -14.11 17.02 -11.35
C THR A 140 -14.06 16.11 -12.57
N SER A 141 -13.92 14.79 -12.39
CA SER A 141 -13.79 13.86 -13.52
C SER A 141 -15.11 13.56 -14.23
N HIS A 142 -16.25 13.72 -13.56
CA HIS A 142 -17.57 13.25 -14.02
C HIS A 142 -17.58 11.78 -14.48
N ASN A 143 -16.61 10.99 -14.01
CA ASN A 143 -16.42 9.60 -14.41
C ASN A 143 -17.49 8.70 -13.75
N PRO A 144 -18.31 7.95 -14.52
CA PRO A 144 -19.35 7.08 -13.97
C PRO A 144 -18.81 6.00 -13.02
N GLN A 145 -17.66 5.40 -13.33
CA GLN A 145 -17.02 4.39 -12.48
C GLN A 145 -16.62 4.99 -11.12
N CYS A 146 -16.10 6.22 -11.09
CA CYS A 146 -15.79 6.91 -9.83
C CYS A 146 -17.05 7.18 -8.99
N GLN A 147 -18.17 7.53 -9.62
CA GLN A 147 -19.47 7.68 -8.94
C GLN A 147 -19.97 6.35 -8.38
N ASP A 148 -19.79 5.26 -9.11
CA ASP A 148 -20.20 3.93 -8.64
C ASP A 148 -19.36 3.46 -7.44
N VAL A 149 -18.06 3.77 -7.41
CA VAL A 149 -17.23 3.54 -6.20
C VAL A 149 -17.75 4.35 -5.01
N LEU A 150 -18.18 5.61 -5.19
CA LEU A 150 -18.76 6.40 -4.10
C LEU A 150 -20.08 5.80 -3.59
N LYS A 151 -20.95 5.33 -4.49
CA LYS A 151 -22.20 4.63 -4.14
C LYS A 151 -21.90 3.35 -3.36
N PHE A 152 -20.93 2.56 -3.82
CA PHE A 152 -20.48 1.36 -3.13
C PHE A 152 -20.00 1.67 -1.71
N ILE A 153 -19.12 2.66 -1.54
CA ILE A 153 -18.61 3.06 -0.22
C ILE A 153 -19.77 3.49 0.70
N SER A 154 -20.71 4.28 0.18
CA SER A 154 -21.90 4.70 0.93
C SER A 154 -22.70 3.50 1.42
N GLN A 155 -23.05 2.56 0.54
CA GLN A 155 -23.81 1.36 0.92
C GLN A 155 -23.02 0.46 1.89
N TRP A 156 -21.75 0.23 1.60
CA TRP A 156 -20.88 -0.62 2.41
C TRP A 156 -20.64 -0.06 3.80
N CYS A 157 -20.62 1.26 3.96
CA CYS A 157 -20.38 1.92 5.24
C CYS A 157 -21.65 2.36 5.97
N GLY A 158 -22.84 2.04 5.45
CA GLY A 158 -24.13 2.37 6.05
C GLY A 158 -24.56 3.84 5.87
N GLY A 159 -23.96 4.53 4.91
CA GLY A 159 -24.15 5.95 4.63
C GLY A 159 -22.81 6.68 4.54
N LEU A 160 -22.82 7.82 3.85
CA LEU A 160 -21.68 8.72 3.82
C LEU A 160 -21.50 9.40 5.19
N PRO A 161 -20.27 9.77 5.55
CA PRO A 161 -19.99 10.49 6.78
C PRO A 161 -20.78 11.81 6.82
N THR A 162 -21.33 12.15 7.98
CA THR A 162 -21.97 13.45 8.19
C THR A 162 -20.88 14.52 8.07
N THR A 163 -21.01 15.42 7.10
CA THR A 163 -20.02 16.49 6.89
C THR A 163 -20.13 17.52 8.00
N SER A 164 -19.40 17.33 9.10
CA SER A 164 -19.12 18.43 10.03
C SER A 164 -17.99 19.27 9.44
N PHE A 165 -18.34 20.21 8.56
CA PHE A 165 -17.43 21.29 8.20
C PHE A 165 -17.32 22.24 9.39
N SER A 166 -16.48 21.90 10.36
CA SER A 166 -16.00 22.87 11.36
C SER A 166 -14.83 23.60 10.72
N PHE A 167 -15.12 24.76 10.12
CA PHE A 167 -14.11 25.78 9.90
C PHE A 167 -13.92 26.48 11.25
N GLN A 168 -12.71 26.44 11.78
CA GLN A 168 -12.26 27.30 12.87
C GLN A 168 -11.03 28.04 12.38
#